data_AF-A0A5K1FW33-F1
#
_entry.id   AF-A0A5K1FW33-F1
#
_cell.length_a   1.000
_cell.length_b   1.000
_cell.length_c   1.000
_cell.angle_alpha   90.00
_cell.angle_beta   90.00
_cell.angle_gamma   90.00
#
_symmetry.space_group_name_H-M   'P 1'
#
loop_
_entity.id
_entity.type
_entity.pdbx_description
1 polymer ?
#
loop_
_entity_poly.entity_id
_entity_poly.type
_entity_poly.pdbx_seq_one_letter_code
_entity_poly.pdbx_strand_id
1 'polypeptide(L)' 'GHTSSKKFTPFGGGPRFCPGSDLAKVETAFFLHHFLLNF' A
#
# COMPACT_ATOMS: atom_id res chain seq x y z
N GLY A 1 17.28 23.50 6.05
CA GLY A 1 17.25 22.35 5.13
C GLY A 1 15.89 21.69 5.23
N HIS A 2 15.14 21.63 4.13
CA HIS A 2 13.85 20.95 4.08
C HIS A 2 14.11 19.45 3.86
N THR A 3 14.04 18.63 4.91
CA THR A 3 14.03 17.17 4.75
C THR A 3 12.68 16.81 4.13
N SER A 4 12.65 16.64 2.81
CA SER A 4 11.48 16.14 2.11
C SER A 4 11.27 14.68 2.55
N SER A 5 10.45 14.48 3.59
CA SER A 5 9.93 13.16 3.94
C SER A 5 9.14 12.65 2.75
N LYS A 6 9.76 11.77 1.96
CA LYS A 6 9.10 11.09 0.83
C LYS A 6 8.00 10.21 1.40
N LYS A 7 6.77 10.71 1.39
CA LYS A 7 5.59 9.90 1.75
C LYS A 7 5.42 8.83 0.67
N PHE A 8 5.54 7.57 1.07
CA PHE A 8 5.27 6.44 0.20
C PHE A 8 3.76 6.38 -0.07
N THR A 9 3.37 6.72 -1.31
CA THR A 9 1.97 6.71 -1.77
C THR A 9 1.85 5.84 -3.02
N PRO A 10 1.90 4.49 -2.88
CA PRO A 10 1.97 3.56 -4.01
C PRO A 10 0.71 3.60 -4.89
N PHE A 11 -0.41 4.06 -4.33
CA PHE A 11 -1.71 4.12 -5.01
C PHE A 11 -2.11 5.56 -5.42
N GLY A 12 -1.14 6.48 -5.44
CA GLY A 12 -1.37 7.90 -5.73
C GLY A 12 -1.95 8.67 -4.53
N GLY A 13 -2.43 9.88 -4.81
CA GLY A 13 -3.00 10.80 -3.82
C GLY A 13 -3.76 11.95 -4.48
N GLY A 14 -4.67 12.58 -3.73
CA GLY A 14 -5.54 13.63 -4.28
C GLY A 14 -6.54 13.08 -5.31
N PRO A 15 -6.87 13.82 -6.39
CA PRO A 15 -7.90 13.42 -7.36
C PRO A 15 -7.51 12.21 -8.22
N ARG A 16 -6.23 11.82 -8.23
CA ARG A 16 -5.71 10.64 -8.94
C ARG A 16 -5.36 9.54 -7.94
N PHE A 17 -6.40 9.02 -7.29
CA PHE A 17 -6.29 7.90 -6.37
C PHE A 17 -6.72 6.61 -7.05
N CYS A 18 -6.00 5.51 -6.83
CA CYS A 18 -6.44 4.22 -7.34
C CYS A 18 -7.73 3.79 -6.63
N PRO A 19 -8.84 3.54 -7.36
CA PRO A 19 -10.09 3.11 -6.75
C PRO A 19 -9.97 1.76 -6.04
N GLY A 20 -9.02 0.92 -6.45
CA GLY A 20 -8.73 -0.38 -5.83
C GLY A 20 -7.69 -0.35 -4.70
N SER A 21 -7.32 0.81 -4.16
CA SER A 21 -6.25 0.91 -3.16
C SER A 21 -6.58 0.22 -1.83
N ASP A 22 -7.85 0.19 -1.43
CA ASP A 22 -8.29 -0.51 -0.23
C ASP A 22 -8.19 -2.02 -0.42
N LEU A 23 -8.73 -2.49 -1.55
CA LEU A 23 -8.62 -3.87 -1.99
C LEU A 23 -7.14 -4.32 -2.05
N ALA A 24 -6.28 -3.55 -2.69
CA ALA A 24 -4.86 -3.90 -2.83
C ALA A 24 -4.13 -4.01 -1.47
N LYS A 25 -4.51 -3.19 -0.48
CA LYS A 25 -3.99 -3.33 0.90
C LYS A 25 -4.45 -4.63 1.55
N VAL A 26 -5.73 -4.97 1.41
CA VAL A 26 -6.31 -6.21 1.94
C VAL A 26 -5.65 -7.43 1.28
N GLU A 27 -5.53 -7.44 -0.05
CA GLU A 27 -4.88 -8.53 -0.79
C GLU A 27 -3.42 -8.70 -0.39
N THR A 28 -2.68 -7.60 -0.19
CA THR A 28 -1.30 -7.65 0.28
C THR A 28 -1.20 -8.23 1.69
N ALA A 29 -2.09 -7.82 2.61
CA ALA A 29 -2.13 -8.33 3.98
C ALA A 29 -2.49 -9.83 4.02
N PHE A 30 -3.48 -10.24 3.22
CA PHE A 30 -3.88 -11.63 3.09
C PHE A 30 -2.75 -12.50 2.54
N PHE A 31 -2.10 -12.05 1.46
CA PHE A 31 -0.96 -12.73 0.87
C PHE A 31 0.16 -12.90 1.90
N LEU A 32 0.53 -11.85 2.62
CA LEU A 32 1.56 -11.91 3.65
C LEU A 32 1.19 -12.84 4.79
N HIS A 33 -0.05 -12.78 5.28
CA HIS A 33 -0.54 -13.66 6.34
C HIS A 33 -0.42 -15.13 5.94
N HIS A 34 -0.92 -15.48 4.75
CA HIS A 34 -0.82 -16.83 4.24
C HIS A 34 0.64 -17.24 4.01
N PHE A 35 1.47 -16.35 3.46
CA PHE A 35 2.88 -16.59 3.22
C PHE A 35 3.62 -16.92 4.52
N LEU A 36 3.47 -16.11 5.57
CA LEU A 36 4.18 -16.30 6.84
C LEU A 36 3.69 -17.50 7.66
N LEU A 37 2.46 -17.96 7.45
CA LEU A 37 1.91 -19.10 8.17
C LEU A 37 2.14 -20.43 7.45
N ASN A 38 2.35 -20.42 6.14
CA ASN A 38 2.44 -21.63 5.32
C ASN A 38 3.83 -21.83 4.68
N PHE A 39 4.76 -20.90 4.86
CA PHE A 39 6.20 -21.03 4.57
C PHE A 39 7.01 -20.75 5.84
#